data_AF-A0A352N2W5-F1
#
_entry.id   AF-A0A352N2W5-F1
#
_cell.length_a   1.000
_cell.length_b   1.000
_cell.length_c   1.000
_cell.angle_alpha   90.00
_cell.angle_beta   90.00
_cell.angle_gamma   90.00
#
_symmetry.space_group_name_H-M   'P 1'
#
loop_
_entity.id
_entity.type
_entity.pdbx_description
1 polymer ?
#
loop_
_entity_poly.entity_id
_entity_poly.type
_entity_poly.pdbx_seq_one_letter_code
_entity_poly.pdbx_strand_id
1 'polypeptide(L)'
;MNWERISVKRKAIRKQEREVKPYCHTWSVVRRLSKRIEDEERGYFHDMIPCLMFCALTIEAYSNHIGCKKFKHWDILESLSPLDKLTVIGENIEVDIDYGRRPFQTLKELFNFRNEIAHGKTMFLNPETEISIEEAEKDKDDHFTPRPETKWEKYCRVQNVHRAIEDVEKVIKLIHDKAGIEGDYLFIEGGWITNTTWQSVVALKDVFTPAHDQTENPNPPSNPN
;
A
#
# COMPACT_ATOMS: atom_id res chain seq x y z
N MET A 1 21.63 57.57 19.66
CA MET A 1 20.54 56.86 18.96
C MET A 1 21.01 55.44 18.67
N ASN A 2 20.22 54.43 19.02
CA ASN A 2 20.54 53.03 18.73
C ASN A 2 19.53 52.49 17.71
N TRP A 3 20.00 52.06 16.54
CA TRP A 3 19.14 51.62 15.44
C TRP A 3 18.98 50.10 15.49
N GLU A 4 18.00 49.60 16.25
CA GLU A 4 17.69 48.16 16.21
C GLU A 4 17.26 47.73 14.80
N ARG A 5 18.01 46.79 14.21
CA ARG A 5 17.66 46.20 12.91
C ARG A 5 16.41 45.33 13.05
N ILE A 6 15.29 45.82 12.54
CA ILE A 6 14.07 45.03 12.35
C ILE A 6 14.37 43.85 11.41
N SER A 7 14.48 42.64 11.97
CA SER A 7 14.80 41.43 11.20
C SER A 7 13.54 40.85 10.55
N VAL A 8 13.27 41.25 9.31
CA VAL A 8 12.16 40.70 8.52
C VAL A 8 12.42 39.22 8.20
N LYS A 9 11.77 38.32 8.92
CA LYS A 9 11.82 36.87 8.67
C LYS A 9 10.97 36.56 7.43
N ARG A 10 11.64 36.41 6.28
CA ARG A 10 11.01 35.90 5.06
C ARG A 10 10.73 34.40 5.21
N LYS A 11 9.51 33.98 4.87
CA LYS A 11 9.07 32.57 4.87
C LYS A 11 8.76 32.16 3.44
N ALA A 12 9.44 31.13 2.93
CA ALA A 12 9.03 30.45 1.72
C ALA A 12 7.91 29.45 2.06
N ILE A 13 6.89 29.35 1.20
CA ILE A 13 5.88 28.30 1.24
C ILE A 13 5.95 27.55 -0.08
N ARG A 14 6.42 26.30 -0.03
CA ARG A 14 6.41 25.39 -1.17
C ARG A 14 5.12 24.56 -1.12
N LYS A 15 4.29 24.68 -2.14
CA LYS A 15 3.22 23.72 -2.45
C LYS A 15 3.77 22.68 -3.42
N GLN A 16 3.44 21.42 -3.19
CA GLN A 16 3.80 20.29 -4.05
C GLN A 16 2.59 19.38 -4.18
N GLU A 17 2.29 18.99 -5.42
CA GLU A 17 1.15 18.15 -5.77
C GLU A 17 1.67 17.01 -6.66
N ARG A 18 1.20 15.77 -6.44
CA ARG A 18 1.52 14.60 -7.26
C ARG A 18 0.31 13.67 -7.35
N GLU A 19 0.10 13.03 -8.48
CA GLU A 19 -0.80 11.87 -8.54
C GLU A 19 -0.09 10.68 -7.86
N VAL A 20 -0.80 9.95 -7.00
CA VAL A 20 -0.30 8.73 -6.37
C VAL A 20 -1.06 7.55 -6.96
N LYS A 21 -0.33 6.61 -7.56
CA LYS A 21 -0.88 5.37 -8.11
C LYS A 21 -0.34 4.19 -7.28
N PRO A 22 -1.03 3.76 -6.20
CA PRO A 22 -0.47 2.77 -5.28
C PRO A 22 -0.14 1.44 -5.97
N TYR A 23 -0.89 1.07 -7.00
CA TYR A 23 -0.64 -0.13 -7.81
C TYR A 23 0.72 -0.11 -8.52
N CYS A 24 1.24 1.07 -8.92
CA CYS A 24 2.59 1.17 -9.50
C CYS A 24 3.68 0.84 -8.47
N HIS A 25 3.49 1.27 -7.21
CA HIS A 25 4.42 0.97 -6.12
C HIS A 25 4.36 -0.52 -5.73
N THR A 26 3.17 -1.11 -5.57
CA THR A 26 3.04 -2.55 -5.25
C THR A 26 3.56 -3.44 -6.39
N TRP A 27 3.31 -3.08 -7.64
CA TRP A 27 3.84 -3.79 -8.81
C TRP A 27 5.37 -3.71 -8.91
N SER A 28 5.96 -2.59 -8.47
CA SER A 28 7.41 -2.45 -8.37
C SER A 28 8.00 -3.37 -7.29
N VAL A 29 7.26 -3.66 -6.21
CA VAL A 29 7.65 -4.69 -5.22
C VAL A 29 7.54 -6.09 -5.83
N VAL A 30 6.46 -6.42 -6.53
CA VAL A 30 6.32 -7.70 -7.27
C VAL A 30 7.52 -7.92 -8.20
N ARG A 31 7.86 -6.93 -9.02
CA ARG A 31 9.01 -6.99 -9.96
C ARG A 31 10.38 -7.10 -9.26
N ARG A 32 10.49 -6.67 -8.00
CA ARG A 32 11.72 -6.86 -7.18
C ARG A 32 11.77 -8.26 -6.56
N LEU A 33 10.63 -8.81 -6.16
CA LEU A 33 10.54 -10.14 -5.53
C LEU A 33 10.67 -11.27 -6.56
N SER A 34 10.06 -11.14 -7.76
CA SER A 34 10.19 -12.12 -8.85
C SER A 34 11.65 -12.45 -9.15
N LYS A 35 12.48 -11.41 -9.32
CA LYS A 35 13.92 -11.56 -9.56
C LYS A 35 14.63 -12.35 -8.45
N ARG A 36 14.35 -12.07 -7.18
CA ARG A 36 14.94 -12.84 -6.07
C ARG A 36 14.45 -14.30 -6.01
N ILE A 37 13.23 -14.56 -6.43
CA ILE A 37 12.68 -15.92 -6.56
C ILE A 37 13.30 -16.65 -7.77
N GLU A 38 13.76 -15.92 -8.79
CA GLU A 38 14.50 -16.43 -9.95
C GLU A 38 16.01 -16.62 -9.66
N ASP A 39 16.61 -15.77 -8.80
CA ASP A 39 18.04 -15.73 -8.50
C ASP A 39 18.49 -16.68 -7.35
N GLU A 40 17.59 -17.09 -6.43
CA GLU A 40 17.96 -17.77 -5.16
C GLU A 40 17.58 -19.27 -5.09
N GLU A 41 18.56 -20.18 -5.18
CA GLU A 41 18.33 -21.65 -5.04
C GLU A 41 17.71 -22.08 -3.70
N ARG A 42 17.87 -21.29 -2.63
CA ARG A 42 17.37 -21.59 -1.28
C ARG A 42 16.91 -20.32 -0.57
N GLY A 43 15.65 -20.31 -0.12
CA GLY A 43 15.06 -19.22 0.68
C GLY A 43 13.73 -18.70 0.12
N TYR A 44 13.51 -18.87 -1.19
CA TYR A 44 12.44 -18.26 -1.99
C TYR A 44 11.02 -18.32 -1.39
N PHE A 45 10.68 -19.33 -0.57
CA PHE A 45 9.36 -19.45 0.08
C PHE A 45 8.93 -18.17 0.84
N HIS A 46 9.85 -17.53 1.57
CA HIS A 46 9.56 -16.31 2.33
C HIS A 46 9.42 -15.07 1.44
N ASP A 47 9.82 -15.13 0.17
CA ASP A 47 9.60 -14.10 -0.85
C ASP A 47 8.38 -14.40 -1.74
N MET A 48 8.03 -15.68 -1.94
CA MET A 48 6.79 -16.08 -2.63
C MET A 48 5.55 -15.53 -1.91
N ILE A 49 5.51 -15.61 -0.58
CA ILE A 49 4.38 -15.09 0.23
C ILE A 49 4.13 -13.60 -0.04
N PRO A 50 5.09 -12.67 0.18
CA PRO A 50 4.88 -11.26 -0.12
C PRO A 50 4.70 -11.01 -1.62
N CYS A 51 5.32 -11.78 -2.52
CA CYS A 51 5.13 -11.60 -3.96
C CYS A 51 3.67 -11.83 -4.37
N LEU A 52 3.07 -12.94 -3.91
CA LEU A 52 1.64 -13.25 -4.13
C LEU A 52 0.73 -12.22 -3.43
N MET A 53 1.05 -11.79 -2.21
CA MET A 53 0.32 -10.72 -1.52
C MET A 53 0.34 -9.41 -2.30
N PHE A 54 1.51 -8.99 -2.82
CA PHE A 54 1.62 -7.76 -3.61
C PHE A 54 0.99 -7.89 -5.00
N CYS A 55 0.92 -9.08 -5.60
CA CYS A 55 0.09 -9.33 -6.80
C CYS A 55 -1.39 -9.05 -6.50
N ALA A 56 -1.93 -9.56 -5.38
CA ALA A 56 -3.32 -9.32 -4.98
C ALA A 56 -3.60 -7.82 -4.72
N LEU A 57 -2.74 -7.18 -3.92
CA LEU A 57 -2.84 -5.75 -3.59
C LEU A 57 -2.68 -4.84 -4.82
N THR A 58 -1.91 -5.26 -5.84
CA THR A 58 -1.79 -4.51 -7.09
C THR A 58 -3.12 -4.48 -7.84
N ILE A 59 -3.83 -5.60 -7.97
CA ILE A 59 -5.17 -5.64 -8.59
C ILE A 59 -6.19 -4.85 -7.78
N GLU A 60 -6.18 -4.98 -6.45
CA GLU A 60 -7.11 -4.26 -5.57
C GLU A 60 -6.93 -2.73 -5.68
N ALA A 61 -5.68 -2.25 -5.62
CA ALA A 61 -5.34 -0.84 -5.80
C ALA A 61 -5.58 -0.33 -7.24
N TYR A 62 -5.35 -1.18 -8.26
CA TYR A 62 -5.63 -0.85 -9.65
C TYR A 62 -7.12 -0.75 -9.94
N SER A 63 -7.93 -1.66 -9.38
CA SER A 63 -9.39 -1.62 -9.49
C SER A 63 -9.95 -0.33 -8.89
N ASN A 64 -9.44 0.10 -7.73
CA ASN A 64 -9.78 1.40 -7.15
C ASN A 64 -9.34 2.57 -8.06
N HIS A 65 -8.14 2.52 -8.65
CA HIS A 65 -7.60 3.55 -9.55
C HIS A 65 -8.46 3.74 -10.81
N ILE A 66 -8.85 2.65 -11.48
CA ILE A 66 -9.76 2.70 -12.65
C ILE A 66 -11.18 3.06 -12.23
N GLY A 67 -11.66 2.49 -11.11
CA GLY A 67 -12.98 2.75 -10.55
C GLY A 67 -13.25 4.23 -10.33
N CYS A 68 -12.34 4.93 -9.64
CA CYS A 68 -12.40 6.39 -9.44
C CYS A 68 -12.36 7.22 -10.73
N LYS A 69 -11.85 6.67 -11.85
CA LYS A 69 -11.81 7.35 -13.17
C LYS A 69 -13.00 6.97 -14.07
N LYS A 70 -13.78 5.94 -13.74
CA LYS A 70 -14.93 5.45 -14.53
C LYS A 70 -16.29 5.63 -13.88
N PHE A 71 -16.37 5.58 -12.56
CA PHE A 71 -17.63 5.64 -11.81
C PHE A 71 -17.70 6.92 -10.98
N LYS A 72 -18.75 7.72 -11.23
CA LYS A 72 -19.01 8.99 -10.51
C LYS A 72 -19.14 8.82 -8.99
N HIS A 73 -19.57 7.63 -8.54
CA HIS A 73 -19.85 7.30 -7.14
C HIS A 73 -19.10 6.01 -6.74
N TRP A 74 -17.79 5.95 -7.08
CA TRP A 74 -16.95 4.81 -6.74
C TRP A 74 -16.79 4.60 -5.23
N ASP A 75 -16.92 5.67 -4.43
CA ASP A 75 -16.90 5.63 -2.96
C ASP A 75 -17.89 4.62 -2.35
N ILE A 76 -19.04 4.42 -2.99
CA ILE A 76 -20.03 3.41 -2.59
C ILE A 76 -19.53 1.99 -2.95
N LEU A 77 -18.98 1.84 -4.15
CA LEU A 77 -18.49 0.58 -4.72
C LEU A 77 -17.12 0.15 -4.16
N GLU A 78 -16.38 1.06 -3.52
CA GLU A 78 -15.09 0.77 -2.90
C GLU A 78 -15.21 -0.21 -1.72
N SER A 79 -16.42 -0.38 -1.18
CA SER A 79 -16.75 -1.37 -0.15
C SER A 79 -16.89 -2.82 -0.65
N LEU A 80 -16.99 -3.03 -1.97
CA LEU A 80 -17.15 -4.36 -2.59
C LEU A 80 -15.89 -5.23 -2.44
N SER A 81 -16.03 -6.56 -2.60
CA SER A 81 -14.86 -7.44 -2.63
C SER A 81 -13.98 -7.15 -3.87
N PRO A 82 -12.67 -7.45 -3.84
CA PRO A 82 -11.79 -7.17 -4.98
C PRO A 82 -12.21 -7.86 -6.29
N LEU A 83 -12.92 -8.99 -6.22
CA LEU A 83 -13.49 -9.66 -7.39
C LEU A 83 -14.76 -8.94 -7.86
N ASP A 84 -15.66 -8.56 -6.96
CA ASP A 84 -16.90 -7.86 -7.34
C ASP A 84 -16.60 -6.47 -7.96
N LYS A 85 -15.56 -5.78 -7.46
CA LYS A 85 -15.01 -4.56 -8.08
C LYS A 85 -14.60 -4.79 -9.53
N LEU A 86 -13.85 -5.87 -9.79
CA LEU A 86 -13.44 -6.22 -11.16
C LEU A 86 -14.65 -6.53 -12.03
N THR A 87 -15.61 -7.31 -11.56
CA THR A 87 -16.84 -7.65 -12.28
C THR A 87 -17.59 -6.39 -12.71
N VAL A 88 -17.86 -5.46 -11.79
CA VAL A 88 -18.56 -4.20 -12.07
C VAL A 88 -17.76 -3.30 -13.03
N ILE A 89 -16.43 -3.25 -12.91
CA ILE A 89 -15.57 -2.55 -13.88
C ILE A 89 -15.68 -3.20 -15.27
N GLY A 90 -15.62 -4.53 -15.36
CA GLY A 90 -15.69 -5.29 -16.61
C GLY A 90 -17.01 -5.11 -17.35
N GLU A 91 -18.13 -5.16 -16.63
CA GLU A 91 -19.46 -4.85 -17.15
C GLU A 91 -19.54 -3.43 -17.73
N ASN A 92 -18.89 -2.45 -17.08
CA ASN A 92 -18.88 -1.05 -17.54
C ASN A 92 -18.00 -0.78 -18.77
N ILE A 93 -17.02 -1.66 -19.07
CA ILE A 93 -16.07 -1.48 -20.19
C ILE A 93 -16.15 -2.61 -21.25
N GLU A 94 -17.23 -3.39 -21.23
CA GLU A 94 -17.48 -4.50 -22.16
C GLU A 94 -16.32 -5.52 -22.21
N VAL A 95 -15.95 -6.02 -21.03
CA VAL A 95 -14.99 -7.12 -20.82
C VAL A 95 -15.68 -8.28 -20.13
N ASP A 96 -15.70 -9.43 -20.82
CA ASP A 96 -16.14 -10.73 -20.29
C ASP A 96 -15.15 -11.23 -19.22
N ILE A 97 -15.58 -11.22 -17.95
CA ILE A 97 -14.79 -11.66 -16.79
C ILE A 97 -15.30 -13.01 -16.31
N ASP A 98 -14.52 -14.06 -16.61
CA ASP A 98 -14.85 -15.43 -16.25
C ASP A 98 -13.77 -16.04 -15.34
N TYR A 99 -14.10 -16.11 -14.05
CA TYR A 99 -13.26 -16.69 -13.00
C TYR A 99 -13.10 -18.23 -13.09
N GLY A 100 -13.66 -18.88 -14.11
CA GLY A 100 -13.41 -20.27 -14.48
C GLY A 100 -12.22 -20.46 -15.44
N ARG A 101 -11.76 -19.41 -16.15
CA ARG A 101 -10.62 -19.46 -17.10
C ARG A 101 -9.51 -18.47 -16.76
N ARG A 102 -8.26 -18.79 -17.12
CA ARG A 102 -7.16 -17.82 -17.09
C ARG A 102 -7.47 -16.64 -18.04
N PRO A 103 -7.10 -15.39 -17.69
CA PRO A 103 -6.32 -15.00 -16.51
C PRO A 103 -7.13 -14.84 -15.21
N PHE A 104 -8.45 -14.60 -15.29
CA PHE A 104 -9.26 -14.22 -14.13
C PHE A 104 -9.39 -15.31 -13.06
N GLN A 105 -9.36 -16.59 -13.45
CA GLN A 105 -9.30 -17.74 -12.52
C GLN A 105 -8.17 -17.61 -11.50
N THR A 106 -6.98 -17.17 -11.93
CA THR A 106 -5.82 -17.02 -11.05
C THR A 106 -6.01 -15.87 -10.07
N LEU A 107 -6.77 -14.83 -10.40
CA LEU A 107 -7.12 -13.78 -9.43
C LEU A 107 -8.01 -14.31 -8.30
N LYS A 108 -8.95 -15.23 -8.60
CA LYS A 108 -9.79 -15.88 -7.59
C LYS A 108 -8.97 -16.75 -6.62
N GLU A 109 -8.00 -17.50 -7.13
CA GLU A 109 -7.03 -18.24 -6.30
C GLU A 109 -6.19 -17.29 -5.43
N LEU A 110 -5.69 -16.22 -6.04
CA LEU A 110 -4.81 -15.23 -5.43
C LEU A 110 -5.49 -14.42 -4.31
N PHE A 111 -6.77 -14.07 -4.46
CA PHE A 111 -7.54 -13.41 -3.40
C PHE A 111 -7.93 -14.37 -2.26
N ASN A 112 -8.17 -15.66 -2.56
CA ASN A 112 -8.31 -16.67 -1.51
C ASN A 112 -7.01 -16.81 -0.70
N PHE A 113 -5.86 -16.92 -1.36
CA PHE A 113 -4.54 -16.91 -0.73
C PHE A 113 -4.33 -15.66 0.15
N ARG A 114 -4.59 -14.46 -0.39
CA ARG A 114 -4.49 -13.20 0.34
C ARG A 114 -5.36 -13.18 1.59
N ASN A 115 -6.55 -13.78 1.54
CA ASN A 115 -7.45 -13.84 2.69
C ASN A 115 -7.01 -14.88 3.73
N GLU A 116 -6.47 -16.04 3.32
CA GLU A 116 -5.89 -17.02 4.25
C GLU A 116 -4.67 -16.45 5.01
N ILE A 117 -3.82 -15.67 4.34
CA ILE A 117 -2.69 -14.98 4.97
C ILE A 117 -3.18 -13.83 5.87
N ALA A 118 -4.02 -12.92 5.35
CA ALA A 118 -4.44 -11.71 6.07
C ALA A 118 -5.35 -12.00 7.29
N HIS A 119 -6.02 -13.16 7.32
CA HIS A 119 -6.82 -13.64 8.45
C HIS A 119 -6.20 -14.87 9.13
N GLY A 120 -4.88 -15.04 9.02
CA GLY A 120 -4.13 -16.18 9.54
C GLY A 120 -4.38 -16.43 11.04
N LYS A 121 -4.57 -17.70 11.39
CA LYS A 121 -4.84 -18.17 12.76
C LYS A 121 -3.93 -19.34 13.08
N THR A 122 -3.47 -19.43 14.33
CA THR A 122 -2.82 -20.64 14.86
C THR A 122 -3.81 -21.81 14.76
N MET A 123 -3.37 -22.93 14.17
CA MET A 123 -4.18 -24.13 14.00
C MET A 123 -3.31 -25.38 14.06
N PHE A 124 -3.92 -26.51 14.40
CA PHE A 124 -3.31 -27.84 14.25
C PHE A 124 -3.72 -28.44 12.91
N LEU A 125 -2.79 -29.10 12.22
CA LEU A 125 -3.06 -29.84 10.98
C LEU A 125 -2.98 -31.33 11.28
N ASN A 126 -4.14 -31.99 11.30
CA ASN A 126 -4.29 -33.41 11.55
C ASN A 126 -4.85 -34.10 10.28
N PRO A 127 -4.08 -34.20 9.18
CA PRO A 127 -4.54 -34.93 8.00
C PRO A 127 -4.50 -36.44 8.26
N GLU A 128 -5.59 -37.12 7.94
CA GLU A 128 -5.60 -38.58 7.77
C GLU A 128 -5.18 -38.89 6.32
N THR A 129 -4.16 -39.73 6.16
CA THR A 129 -3.61 -40.14 4.87
C THR A 129 -3.49 -41.66 4.86
N GLU A 130 -4.13 -42.31 3.89
CA GLU A 130 -3.92 -43.74 3.61
C GLU A 130 -2.61 -43.91 2.84
N ILE A 131 -1.74 -44.81 3.32
CA ILE A 131 -0.42 -45.12 2.74
C ILE A 131 -0.23 -46.63 2.67
N SER A 132 0.66 -47.11 1.80
CA SER A 132 0.97 -48.54 1.70
C SER A 132 1.75 -49.05 2.92
N ILE A 133 1.76 -50.37 3.13
CA ILE A 133 2.55 -50.98 4.20
C ILE A 133 4.05 -50.75 3.97
N GLU A 134 4.49 -50.84 2.72
CA GLU A 134 5.87 -50.58 2.28
C GLU A 134 6.28 -49.11 2.41
N GLU A 135 5.34 -48.17 2.39
CA GLU A 135 5.56 -46.75 2.71
C GLU A 135 5.66 -46.55 4.23
N ALA A 136 4.72 -47.13 4.98
CA ALA A 136 4.71 -47.11 6.45
C ALA A 136 5.90 -47.85 7.10
N GLU A 137 6.57 -48.75 6.37
CA GLU A 137 7.81 -49.38 6.81
C GLU A 137 9.04 -48.51 6.56
N LYS A 138 9.14 -47.82 5.41
CA LYS A 138 10.26 -46.91 5.12
C LYS A 138 10.31 -45.68 6.03
N ASP A 139 9.14 -45.14 6.38
CA ASP A 139 9.06 -43.89 7.18
C ASP A 139 9.62 -44.04 8.61
N LYS A 140 9.69 -45.28 9.11
CA LYS A 140 10.29 -45.61 10.42
C LYS A 140 11.78 -45.31 10.48
N ASP A 141 12.49 -45.46 9.36
CA ASP A 141 13.95 -45.34 9.29
C ASP A 141 14.39 -44.00 8.67
N ASP A 142 13.70 -43.49 7.64
CA ASP A 142 14.10 -42.29 6.87
C ASP A 142 13.29 -41.01 7.18
N HIS A 143 12.17 -41.08 7.93
CA HIS A 143 11.25 -39.96 8.18
C HIS A 143 10.84 -39.18 6.90
N PHE A 144 10.44 -39.93 5.87
CA PHE A 144 10.11 -39.41 4.54
C PHE A 144 8.71 -38.78 4.45
N THR A 145 7.84 -38.96 5.45
CA THR A 145 6.50 -38.37 5.49
C THR A 145 6.55 -36.83 5.32
N PRO A 146 5.95 -36.27 4.26
CA PRO A 146 6.00 -34.84 4.01
C PRO A 146 5.20 -34.07 5.07
N ARG A 147 5.76 -32.97 5.57
CA ARG A 147 5.11 -32.10 6.56
C ARG A 147 3.70 -31.69 6.09
N PRO A 148 2.66 -31.80 6.94
CA PRO A 148 1.36 -31.20 6.67
C PRO A 148 1.44 -29.72 6.32
N GLU A 149 0.86 -29.36 5.18
CA GLU A 149 0.75 -27.98 4.67
C GLU A 149 -0.73 -27.54 4.63
N THR A 150 -0.96 -26.27 4.98
CA THR A 150 -2.22 -25.55 4.72
C THR A 150 -2.48 -25.37 3.22
N LYS A 151 -3.65 -24.80 2.87
CA LYS A 151 -3.97 -24.44 1.48
C LYS A 151 -3.06 -23.32 0.96
N TRP A 152 -2.84 -22.25 1.73
CA TRP A 152 -1.92 -21.19 1.33
C TRP A 152 -0.47 -21.67 1.18
N GLU A 153 0.02 -22.57 2.04
CA GLU A 153 1.35 -23.16 1.91
C GLU A 153 1.49 -23.96 0.60
N LYS A 154 0.49 -24.78 0.27
CA LYS A 154 0.42 -25.50 -1.01
C LYS A 154 0.30 -24.57 -2.22
N TYR A 155 -0.26 -23.36 -2.05
CA TYR A 155 -0.33 -22.36 -3.11
C TYR A 155 1.00 -21.62 -3.32
N CYS A 156 1.82 -21.47 -2.26
CA CYS A 156 3.19 -20.97 -2.35
C CYS A 156 4.09 -21.96 -3.10
N ARG A 157 4.11 -21.83 -4.43
CA ARG A 157 4.96 -22.56 -5.40
C ARG A 157 5.39 -21.61 -6.51
N VAL A 158 6.60 -21.78 -7.03
CA VAL A 158 7.22 -20.88 -8.05
C VAL A 158 6.35 -20.77 -9.31
N GLN A 159 5.72 -21.88 -9.73
CA GLN A 159 4.80 -21.92 -10.88
C GLN A 159 3.54 -21.05 -10.66
N ASN A 160 3.05 -20.97 -9.42
CA ASN A 160 1.89 -20.12 -9.07
C ASN A 160 2.30 -18.65 -8.95
N VAL A 161 3.51 -18.35 -8.49
CA VAL A 161 4.08 -16.98 -8.50
C VAL A 161 4.16 -16.46 -9.93
N HIS A 162 4.83 -17.17 -10.84
CA HIS A 162 4.93 -16.72 -12.24
C HIS A 162 3.55 -16.60 -12.90
N ARG A 163 2.63 -17.54 -12.66
CA ARG A 163 1.24 -17.45 -13.14
C ARG A 163 0.52 -16.21 -12.62
N ALA A 164 0.61 -15.92 -11.33
CA ALA A 164 -0.02 -14.77 -10.71
C ALA A 164 0.55 -13.45 -11.24
N ILE A 165 1.86 -13.35 -11.45
CA ILE A 165 2.50 -12.18 -12.08
C ILE A 165 2.00 -12.02 -13.53
N GLU A 166 2.07 -13.09 -14.33
CA GLU A 166 1.66 -13.09 -15.73
C GLU A 166 0.19 -12.67 -15.91
N ASP A 167 -0.72 -13.24 -15.11
CA ASP A 167 -2.15 -13.01 -15.23
C ASP A 167 -2.59 -11.67 -14.60
N VAL A 168 -1.95 -11.20 -13.53
CA VAL A 168 -2.14 -9.83 -13.04
C VAL A 168 -1.75 -8.81 -14.10
N GLU A 169 -0.58 -8.96 -14.75
CA GLU A 169 -0.16 -8.00 -15.78
C GLU A 169 -1.09 -8.03 -17.01
N LYS A 170 -1.58 -9.22 -17.40
CA LYS A 170 -2.57 -9.36 -18.48
C LYS A 170 -3.91 -8.72 -18.15
N VAL A 171 -4.46 -8.94 -16.95
CA VAL A 171 -5.76 -8.36 -16.55
C VAL A 171 -5.66 -6.84 -16.45
N ILE A 172 -4.58 -6.32 -15.87
CA ILE A 172 -4.35 -4.87 -15.79
C ILE A 172 -4.31 -4.26 -17.18
N LYS A 173 -3.52 -4.82 -18.12
CA LYS A 173 -3.46 -4.35 -19.51
C LYS A 173 -4.82 -4.42 -20.21
N LEU A 174 -5.48 -5.58 -20.19
CA LEU A 174 -6.80 -5.78 -20.80
C LEU A 174 -7.82 -4.75 -20.31
N ILE A 175 -7.90 -4.52 -19.00
CA ILE A 175 -8.82 -3.54 -18.42
C ILE A 175 -8.41 -2.10 -18.77
N HIS A 176 -7.12 -1.78 -18.82
CA HIS A 176 -6.65 -0.42 -19.13
C HIS A 176 -6.92 -0.04 -20.58
N ASP A 177 -6.57 -0.94 -21.50
CA ASP A 177 -6.74 -0.77 -22.94
C ASP A 177 -8.23 -0.64 -23.30
N LYS A 178 -9.10 -1.42 -22.63
CA LYS A 178 -10.56 -1.33 -22.74
C LYS A 178 -11.17 -0.12 -22.03
N ALA A 179 -10.58 0.33 -20.93
CA ALA A 179 -11.00 1.56 -20.26
C ALA A 179 -10.66 2.81 -21.09
N GLY A 180 -9.63 2.79 -21.93
CA GLY A 180 -9.34 3.86 -22.89
C GLY A 180 -9.13 5.23 -22.24
N ILE A 181 -8.41 5.28 -21.11
CA ILE A 181 -8.24 6.50 -20.31
C ILE A 181 -7.08 7.33 -20.88
N GLU A 182 -7.40 8.46 -21.50
CA GLU A 182 -6.40 9.37 -22.08
C GLU A 182 -5.46 9.95 -21.01
N GLY A 183 -4.15 10.01 -21.34
CA GLY A 183 -3.11 10.53 -20.44
C GLY A 183 -2.72 9.63 -19.27
N ASP A 184 -3.39 8.49 -19.06
CA ASP A 184 -3.08 7.55 -17.98
C ASP A 184 -2.22 6.39 -18.49
N TYR A 185 -0.97 6.33 -18.03
CA TYR A 185 0.01 5.32 -18.44
C TYR A 185 0.21 4.25 -17.36
N LEU A 186 0.09 2.98 -17.76
CA LEU A 186 0.26 1.82 -16.86
C LEU A 186 1.67 1.72 -16.28
N PHE A 187 1.72 1.41 -14.97
CA PHE A 187 2.95 1.14 -14.23
C PHE A 187 3.99 2.28 -14.22
N ILE A 188 3.58 3.49 -14.60
CA ILE A 188 4.36 4.73 -14.43
C ILE A 188 3.81 5.46 -13.20
N GLU A 189 4.70 5.93 -12.32
CA GLU A 189 4.29 6.75 -11.18
C GLU A 189 3.74 8.12 -11.63
N GLY A 190 2.80 8.67 -10.86
CA GLY A 190 2.21 9.97 -11.18
C GLY A 190 3.23 11.10 -11.06
N GLY A 191 3.24 11.99 -12.06
CA GLY A 191 4.11 13.16 -12.09
C GLY A 191 3.83 14.15 -10.96
N TRP A 192 4.79 15.04 -10.70
CA TRP A 192 4.73 16.03 -9.62
C TRP A 192 4.95 17.47 -10.11
N ILE A 193 4.12 18.38 -9.61
CA ILE A 193 4.16 19.82 -9.86
C ILE A 193 4.58 20.52 -8.55
N THR A 194 5.45 21.53 -8.65
CA THR A 194 5.89 22.28 -7.46
C THR A 194 5.81 23.79 -7.66
N ASN A 195 5.00 24.45 -6.84
CA ASN A 195 4.78 25.90 -6.86
C ASN A 195 5.33 26.51 -5.56
N THR A 196 6.21 27.50 -5.66
CA THR A 196 6.82 28.14 -4.47
C THR A 196 6.42 29.61 -4.39
N THR A 197 5.79 30.00 -3.28
CA THR A 197 5.46 31.40 -2.99
C THR A 197 6.31 31.95 -1.86
N TRP A 198 6.59 33.25 -1.90
CA TRP A 198 7.41 33.94 -0.92
C TRP A 198 6.52 34.88 -0.10
N GLN A 199 6.57 34.77 1.23
CA GLN A 199 5.85 35.65 2.14
C GLN A 199 6.82 36.39 3.07
N SER A 200 6.68 37.71 3.13
CA SER A 200 7.38 38.54 4.11
C SER A 200 6.55 38.60 5.39
N VAL A 201 7.04 37.99 6.48
CA VAL A 201 6.39 38.14 7.79
C VAL A 201 7.08 39.26 8.54
N VAL A 202 6.36 40.36 8.75
CA VAL A 202 6.82 41.46 9.61
C VAL A 202 6.55 41.05 11.06
N ALA A 203 7.61 40.66 11.77
CA ALA A 203 7.54 40.46 13.21
C ALA A 203 7.60 41.83 13.90
N LEU A 204 6.44 42.33 14.33
CA LEU A 204 6.40 43.34 15.38
C LEU A 204 6.91 42.69 16.67
N LYS A 205 7.86 43.32 17.36
CA LYS A 205 8.11 43.02 18.78
C LYS A 205 6.96 43.62 19.57
N ASP A 206 6.41 42.89 20.53
CA ASP A 206 5.47 43.46 21.49
C ASP A 206 6.18 44.52 22.35
N VAL A 207 5.75 45.78 22.21
CA VAL A 207 6.24 46.90 23.01
C VAL A 207 5.11 47.39 23.90
N PHE A 208 4.87 46.67 25.01
CA PHE A 208 4.00 47.13 26.08
C PHE A 208 4.49 46.64 27.46
N THR A 209 5.36 47.46 28.07
CA THR A 209 5.55 47.52 29.52
C THR A 209 5.43 48.99 29.91
N PRO A 210 4.31 49.42 30.53
CA PRO A 210 4.19 50.79 31.01
C PRO A 210 5.12 51.01 32.20
N ALA A 211 5.75 52.18 32.28
CA ALA A 211 6.49 52.58 33.47
C ALA A 211 5.48 52.91 34.59
N HIS A 212 5.69 52.35 35.78
CA HIS A 212 5.01 52.82 36.98
C HIS A 212 5.77 54.01 37.55
N ASP A 213 5.21 55.21 37.37
CA ASP A 213 5.55 56.40 38.14
C ASP A 213 4.57 56.50 39.33
N GLN A 214 5.11 56.79 40.52
CA GLN A 214 4.35 57.08 41.74
C GLN A 214 5.13 58.04 42.66
N THR A 215 5.02 59.33 42.36
CA THR A 215 4.77 60.37 43.37
C THR A 215 3.43 60.09 44.08
N GLU A 216 3.09 60.53 45.31
CA GLU A 216 3.67 61.44 46.32
C GLU A 216 2.97 61.14 47.68
N ASN A 217 3.36 61.56 48.91
CA ASN A 217 4.50 62.34 49.42
C ASN A 217 4.95 61.75 50.82
N PRO A 218 5.09 62.43 52.01
CA PRO A 218 5.82 61.85 53.16
C PRO A 218 5.01 61.74 54.48
N ASN A 219 5.68 61.37 55.58
CA ASN A 219 5.31 61.75 56.96
C ASN A 219 6.58 61.95 57.83
N PRO A 220 6.62 62.95 58.74
CA PRO A 220 7.81 63.30 59.54
C PRO A 220 7.97 62.42 60.82
N PRO A 221 9.13 62.48 61.51
CA PRO A 221 9.58 61.39 62.39
C PRO A 221 9.33 61.60 63.88
N SER A 222 9.41 60.50 64.65
CA SER A 222 9.67 60.51 66.09
C SER A 222 10.73 59.45 66.48
N ASN A 223 11.82 59.93 67.05
CA ASN A 223 12.88 59.21 67.76
C ASN A 223 12.82 59.72 69.23
N PRO A 224 13.58 59.21 70.23
CA PRO A 224 14.43 58.01 70.25
C PRO A 224 14.16 57.07 71.46
N ASN A 225 14.73 55.87 71.40
CA ASN A 225 15.67 55.29 72.41
C ASN A 225 15.99 53.82 72.08
#